data_AF-A0A125QD97-F1
#
_entry.id   AF-A0A125QD97-F1
#
_cell.length_a   1.000
_cell.length_b   1.000
_cell.length_c   1.000
_cell.angle_alpha   90.00
_cell.angle_beta   90.00
_cell.angle_gamma   90.00
#
_symmetry.space_group_name_H-M   'P 1'
#
loop_
_entity.id
_entity.type
_entity.pdbx_description
1 polymer ?
#
loop_
_entity_poly.entity_id
_entity_poly.type
_entity_poly.pdbx_seq_one_letter_code
_entity_poly.pdbx_strand_id
1 'polypeptide(L)'
;MSQWPAHSKIKCMNSNGEIIAESARSRLDLSDSLMGRRYSLLCTIDVSTRAIDWTTWNLGNVKRIEDHIVYDLEFDGYTVKIQRISKPGRTLCSKPFSWGLEISTDDDDQELGQDKKPNGTRFKVARSDASIKTIQLTIEKVFGLPRGCVCLLTPEAKKASLGSSIKSLRNKWKNS
;
A
#
# COMPACT_ATOMS: atom_id res chain seq x y z
N MET A 1 1.47 -14.37 1.84
CA MET A 1 2.46 -13.29 1.84
C MET A 1 2.65 -12.89 0.39
N SER A 2 1.93 -11.87 -0.07
CA SER A 2 2.04 -11.42 -1.47
C SER A 2 3.35 -10.65 -1.59
N GLN A 3 4.26 -11.17 -2.41
CA GLN A 3 5.50 -10.51 -2.78
C GLN A 3 5.52 -10.43 -4.30
N TRP A 4 6.27 -9.46 -4.83
CA TRP A 4 6.61 -9.45 -6.24
C TRP A 4 7.19 -10.80 -6.67
N PRO A 5 6.89 -11.28 -7.88
CA PRO A 5 7.50 -12.49 -8.42
C PRO A 5 9.02 -12.41 -8.33
N ALA A 6 9.71 -13.54 -8.14
CA ALA A 6 11.17 -13.56 -8.14
C ALA A 6 11.71 -12.96 -9.45
N HIS A 7 12.88 -12.31 -9.40
CA HIS A 7 13.50 -11.70 -10.59
C HIS A 7 12.60 -10.72 -11.35
N SER A 8 11.67 -10.06 -10.65
CA SER A 8 10.84 -9.02 -11.26
C SER A 8 11.65 -7.76 -11.55
N LYS A 9 11.41 -7.20 -12.73
CA LYS A 9 11.76 -5.83 -13.09
C LYS A 9 10.48 -5.01 -13.12
N ILE A 10 10.47 -3.95 -12.31
CA ILE A 10 9.32 -3.08 -12.11
C ILE A 10 9.75 -1.67 -12.50
N LYS A 11 8.95 -1.00 -13.32
CA LYS A 11 9.15 0.39 -13.70
C LYS A 11 7.86 1.16 -13.52
N CYS A 12 7.92 2.29 -12.84
CA CYS A 12 6.80 3.19 -12.68
C CYS A 12 7.10 4.47 -13.45
N MET A 13 6.15 4.94 -14.24
CA MET A 13 6.28 6.09 -15.12
C MET A 13 5.18 7.12 -14.84
N ASN A 14 5.49 8.41 -14.96
CA ASN A 14 4.47 9.46 -14.91
C ASN A 14 3.65 9.52 -16.21
N SER A 15 2.71 10.47 -16.29
CA SER A 15 1.90 10.74 -17.49
C SER A 15 2.72 11.09 -18.74
N ASN A 16 3.96 11.58 -18.56
CA ASN A 16 4.86 11.98 -19.65
C ASN A 16 5.76 10.82 -20.10
N GLY A 17 5.64 9.63 -19.47
CA GLY A 17 6.48 8.47 -19.75
C GLY A 17 7.85 8.49 -19.07
N GLU A 18 8.11 9.45 -18.18
CA GLU A 18 9.36 9.53 -17.43
C GLU A 18 9.35 8.55 -16.26
N ILE A 19 10.46 7.87 -16.02
CA ILE A 19 10.59 6.90 -14.93
C ILE A 19 10.65 7.64 -13.59
N ILE A 20 9.66 7.41 -12.74
CA ILE A 20 9.59 7.98 -11.38
C ILE A 20 10.06 7.01 -10.30
N ALA A 21 10.00 5.71 -10.56
CA ALA A 21 10.57 4.68 -9.70
C ALA A 21 10.90 3.44 -10.53
N GLU A 22 11.98 2.73 -10.18
CA GLU A 22 12.30 1.45 -10.79
C GLU A 22 12.96 0.51 -9.79
N SER A 23 12.77 -0.78 -10.01
CA SER A 23 13.56 -1.80 -9.33
C SER A 23 13.80 -3.00 -10.22
N ALA A 24 15.05 -3.47 -10.21
CA ALA A 24 15.47 -4.71 -10.85
C ALA A 24 15.44 -5.92 -9.89
N ARG A 25 15.08 -5.70 -8.63
CA ARG A 25 14.96 -6.74 -7.59
C ARG A 25 13.52 -6.71 -7.07
N SER A 26 12.91 -7.85 -6.82
CA SER A 26 11.49 -8.05 -6.45
C SER A 26 11.09 -7.46 -5.07
N ARG A 27 11.52 -6.25 -4.76
CA ARG A 27 11.44 -5.58 -3.46
C ARG A 27 11.11 -4.08 -3.61
N LEU A 28 10.43 -3.69 -4.69
CA LEU A 28 9.97 -2.30 -4.81
C LEU A 28 8.80 -2.10 -3.86
N ASP A 29 8.93 -1.14 -2.97
CA ASP A 29 7.82 -0.62 -2.15
C ASP A 29 7.23 0.58 -2.92
N LEU A 30 6.00 0.43 -3.41
CA LEU A 30 5.31 1.42 -4.21
C LEU A 30 4.95 2.64 -3.39
N SER A 31 4.50 2.46 -2.15
CA SER A 31 4.11 3.56 -1.27
C SER A 31 5.29 4.50 -1.02
N ASP A 32 6.42 3.95 -0.56
CA ASP A 32 7.63 4.73 -0.29
C ASP A 32 8.22 5.33 -1.58
N SER A 33 8.25 4.55 -2.66
CA SER A 33 8.90 4.98 -3.90
C SER A 33 8.06 5.98 -4.72
N LEU A 34 6.73 5.91 -4.65
CA LEU A 34 5.84 6.72 -5.46
C LEU A 34 5.23 7.87 -4.68
N MET A 35 4.78 7.64 -3.45
CA MET A 35 3.95 8.61 -2.75
C MET A 35 4.79 9.57 -1.93
N GLY A 36 5.73 9.16 -1.09
CA GLY A 36 6.61 10.09 -0.37
C GLY A 36 5.87 11.29 0.28
N ARG A 37 5.98 12.50 -0.31
CA ARG A 37 5.25 13.73 0.11
C ARG A 37 4.05 14.12 -0.78
N ARG A 38 3.65 13.27 -1.72
CA ARG A 38 2.56 13.49 -2.67
C ARG A 38 1.23 13.07 -2.05
N TYR A 39 0.19 13.85 -2.33
CA TYR A 39 -1.18 13.57 -1.91
C TYR A 39 -1.97 12.80 -2.97
N SER A 40 -1.61 12.98 -4.25
CA SER A 40 -2.15 12.20 -5.36
C SER A 40 -1.10 11.96 -6.44
N LEU A 41 -1.25 10.85 -7.17
CA LEU A 41 -0.38 10.48 -8.28
C LEU A 41 -1.15 9.65 -9.32
N LEU A 42 -1.00 10.04 -10.58
CA LEU A 42 -1.34 9.21 -11.74
C LEU A 42 -0.06 8.67 -12.34
N CYS A 43 0.08 7.34 -12.41
CA CYS A 43 1.26 6.71 -12.96
C CYS A 43 0.95 5.40 -13.67
N THR A 44 1.83 4.99 -14.58
CA THR A 44 1.81 3.67 -15.20
C THR A 44 2.87 2.78 -14.57
N ILE A 45 2.53 1.55 -14.20
CA ILE A 45 3.46 0.54 -13.71
C ILE A 45 3.61 -0.59 -14.73
N ASP A 46 4.85 -0.88 -15.10
CA ASP A 46 5.25 -1.99 -15.94
C ASP A 46 5.95 -3.04 -15.09
N VAL A 47 5.46 -4.28 -15.15
CA VAL A 47 6.07 -5.42 -14.46
C VAL A 47 6.44 -6.48 -15.48
N SER A 48 7.66 -6.98 -15.39
CA SER A 48 8.11 -8.20 -16.09
C SER A 48 8.85 -9.10 -15.11
N THR A 49 8.75 -10.41 -15.29
CA THR A 49 9.46 -11.39 -14.45
C THR A 49 10.00 -12.54 -15.28
N ARG A 50 11.11 -13.13 -14.80
CA ARG A 50 11.69 -14.37 -15.32
C ARG A 50 11.59 -15.52 -14.31
N ALA A 51 10.70 -15.40 -13.33
CA ALA A 51 10.46 -16.48 -12.37
C ALA A 51 9.90 -17.72 -13.09
N ILE A 52 10.34 -18.90 -12.66
CA ILE A 52 10.02 -20.18 -13.30
C ILE A 52 8.52 -20.49 -13.20
N ASP A 53 7.90 -20.09 -12.09
CA ASP A 53 6.47 -20.24 -11.81
C ASP A 53 5.57 -19.18 -12.51
N TRP A 54 6.19 -18.19 -13.18
CA TRP A 54 5.49 -17.12 -13.91
C TRP A 54 5.76 -17.23 -15.40
N THR A 55 4.97 -18.07 -16.07
CA THR A 55 5.12 -18.30 -17.52
C THR A 55 4.36 -17.27 -18.34
N THR A 56 3.09 -17.03 -18.03
CA THR A 56 2.21 -16.12 -18.78
C THR A 56 1.41 -15.17 -17.91
N TRP A 57 1.09 -13.99 -18.46
CA TRP A 57 0.17 -13.02 -17.88
C TRP A 57 -1.29 -13.47 -18.00
N ASN A 58 -1.59 -14.64 -17.43
CA ASN A 58 -2.95 -15.12 -17.28
C ASN A 58 -3.69 -14.30 -16.21
N LEU A 59 -5.02 -14.45 -16.15
CA LEU A 59 -5.88 -13.73 -15.20
C LEU A 59 -5.45 -13.92 -13.73
N GLY A 60 -4.99 -15.12 -13.35
CA GLY A 60 -4.54 -15.40 -11.99
C GLY A 60 -3.26 -14.66 -11.62
N ASN A 61 -2.28 -14.64 -12.52
CA ASN A 61 -1.01 -13.93 -12.33
C ASN A 61 -1.20 -12.42 -12.34
N VAL A 62 -2.02 -11.90 -13.26
CA VAL A 62 -2.39 -10.48 -13.29
C VAL A 62 -3.08 -10.08 -11.99
N LYS A 63 -4.07 -10.87 -11.53
CA LYS A 63 -4.77 -10.61 -10.27
C LYS A 63 -3.82 -10.64 -9.06
N ARG A 64 -2.84 -11.55 -9.02
CA ARG A 64 -1.83 -11.58 -7.95
C ARG A 64 -1.00 -10.30 -7.88
N ILE A 65 -0.67 -9.70 -9.02
CA ILE A 65 0.04 -8.41 -9.05
C ILE A 65 -0.89 -7.28 -8.58
N GLU A 66 -2.14 -7.28 -9.02
CA GLU A 66 -3.13 -6.29 -8.59
C GLU A 66 -3.37 -6.36 -7.08
N ASP A 67 -3.58 -7.56 -6.54
CA ASP A 67 -3.72 -7.79 -5.11
C ASP A 67 -2.46 -7.33 -4.35
N HIS A 68 -1.27 -7.45 -4.96
CA HIS A 68 -0.02 -6.96 -4.39
C HIS A 68 0.05 -5.42 -4.41
N ILE A 69 -0.30 -4.76 -5.51
CA ILE A 69 -0.35 -3.30 -5.64
C ILE A 69 -1.34 -2.70 -4.64
N VAL A 70 -2.55 -3.27 -4.58
CA VAL A 70 -3.59 -2.87 -3.61
C VAL A 70 -3.08 -3.04 -2.19
N TYR A 71 -2.49 -4.19 -1.88
CA TYR A 71 -1.95 -4.45 -0.54
C TYR A 71 -0.87 -3.43 -0.16
N ASP A 72 0.02 -3.06 -1.08
CA ASP A 72 1.14 -2.16 -0.82
C ASP A 72 0.67 -0.71 -0.58
N LEU A 73 -0.30 -0.23 -1.37
CA LEU A 73 -0.78 1.15 -1.31
C LEU A 73 -1.90 1.37 -0.28
N GLU A 74 -2.92 0.49 -0.24
CA GLU A 74 -4.07 0.65 0.67
C GLU A 74 -3.70 0.38 2.13
N PHE A 75 -2.75 -0.52 2.38
CA PHE A 75 -2.28 -0.74 3.74
C PHE A 75 -1.65 0.52 4.36
N ASP A 76 -1.05 1.34 3.50
CA ASP A 76 -0.37 2.57 3.88
C ASP A 76 -1.28 3.81 3.92
N GLY A 77 -2.59 3.62 3.68
CA GLY A 77 -3.60 4.66 3.77
C GLY A 77 -3.83 5.44 2.47
N TYR A 78 -3.42 4.88 1.33
CA TYR A 78 -3.72 5.43 0.01
C TYR A 78 -4.86 4.67 -0.64
N THR A 79 -5.80 5.39 -1.25
CA THR A 79 -6.76 4.79 -2.17
C THR A 79 -6.11 4.60 -3.53
N VAL A 80 -6.22 3.41 -4.11
CA VAL A 80 -5.71 3.11 -5.45
C VAL A 80 -6.80 2.58 -6.38
N LYS A 81 -6.96 3.22 -7.55
CA LYS A 81 -7.73 2.67 -8.67
C LYS A 81 -6.76 2.08 -9.68
N ILE A 82 -6.96 0.80 -10.01
CA ILE A 82 -6.12 0.07 -10.95
C ILE A 82 -6.88 -0.11 -12.27
N GLN A 83 -6.27 0.34 -13.35
CA GLN A 83 -6.72 0.09 -14.71
C GLN A 83 -5.72 -0.79 -15.45
N ARG A 84 -6.17 -1.88 -16.05
CA ARG A 84 -5.32 -2.71 -16.91
C ARG A 84 -5.14 -2.01 -18.26
N ILE A 85 -3.89 -1.68 -18.62
CA ILE A 85 -3.55 -1.17 -19.95
C ILE A 85 -3.26 -2.36 -20.88
N SER A 86 -2.51 -3.33 -20.38
CA SER A 86 -2.24 -4.58 -21.09
C SER A 86 -3.40 -5.58 -20.91
N LYS A 87 -3.66 -6.41 -21.92
CA LYS A 87 -4.69 -7.46 -21.86
C LYS A 87 -4.11 -8.78 -21.34
N PRO A 88 -4.74 -9.44 -20.34
CA PRO A 88 -4.32 -10.76 -19.89
C PRO A 88 -4.48 -11.78 -21.03
N GLY A 89 -3.57 -12.75 -21.08
CA GLY A 89 -3.57 -13.74 -22.16
C GLY A 89 -2.39 -14.70 -22.07
N ARG A 90 -1.94 -15.17 -23.24
CA ARG A 90 -0.79 -16.09 -23.36
C ARG A 90 0.55 -15.36 -23.50
N THR A 91 0.56 -14.04 -23.35
CA THR A 91 1.80 -13.26 -23.36
C THR A 91 2.71 -13.71 -22.23
N LEU A 92 3.98 -13.94 -22.53
CA LEU A 92 4.95 -14.39 -21.55
C LEU A 92 5.19 -13.33 -20.47
N CYS A 93 5.36 -13.76 -19.22
CA CYS A 93 5.65 -12.85 -18.10
C CYS A 93 7.00 -12.12 -18.24
N SER A 94 7.89 -12.61 -19.11
CA SER A 94 9.15 -11.96 -19.45
C SER A 94 8.97 -10.66 -20.24
N LYS A 95 7.81 -10.47 -20.88
CA LYS A 95 7.42 -9.20 -21.50
C LYS A 95 6.70 -8.34 -20.45
N PRO A 96 6.92 -7.01 -20.45
CA PRO A 96 6.26 -6.12 -19.51
C PRO A 96 4.74 -6.17 -19.69
N PHE A 97 4.04 -6.14 -18.57
CA PHE A 97 2.61 -5.92 -18.49
C PHE A 97 2.37 -4.61 -17.77
N SER A 98 1.47 -3.80 -18.31
CA SER A 98 1.25 -2.43 -17.88
C SER A 98 -0.10 -2.24 -17.18
N TRP A 99 -0.08 -1.53 -16.05
CA TRP A 99 -1.26 -1.04 -15.35
C TRP A 99 -1.19 0.47 -15.19
N GLY A 100 -2.31 1.17 -15.35
CA GLY A 100 -2.49 2.55 -14.93
C GLY A 100 -2.98 2.58 -13.48
N LEU A 101 -2.37 3.43 -12.66
CA LEU A 101 -2.69 3.62 -11.26
C LEU A 101 -3.09 5.07 -11.02
N GLU A 102 -4.22 5.26 -10.36
CA GLU A 102 -4.64 6.52 -9.75
C GLU A 102 -4.58 6.34 -8.24
N ILE A 103 -3.64 7.03 -7.60
CA ILE A 103 -3.35 6.93 -6.18
C ILE A 103 -3.73 8.26 -5.53
N SER A 104 -4.49 8.24 -4.44
CA SER A 104 -4.89 9.44 -3.69
C SER A 104 -4.92 9.17 -2.18
N THR A 105 -4.83 10.22 -1.37
CA THR A 105 -5.15 10.19 0.06
C THR A 105 -6.63 10.50 0.26
N ASP A 106 -7.27 9.88 1.26
CA ASP A 106 -8.73 9.96 1.55
C ASP A 106 -9.24 11.35 2.01
N ASP A 107 -8.64 12.45 1.54
CA ASP A 107 -9.13 13.82 1.77
C ASP A 107 -10.31 14.20 0.84
N ASP A 108 -10.75 13.30 -0.06
CA ASP A 108 -12.01 13.42 -0.80
C ASP A 108 -13.04 12.42 -0.26
N ASP A 109 -13.76 12.90 0.76
CA ASP A 109 -15.01 12.47 1.41
C ASP A 109 -15.78 11.19 0.98
N GLN A 110 -16.14 10.45 2.05
CA GLN A 110 -17.44 9.83 2.35
C GLN A 110 -17.86 8.44 1.78
N GLU A 111 -18.36 7.65 2.74
CA GLU A 111 -19.23 6.46 2.68
C GLU A 111 -18.64 5.03 2.52
N LEU A 112 -18.64 4.35 3.69
CA LEU A 112 -19.29 3.06 3.99
C LEU A 112 -18.89 1.80 3.21
N GLY A 113 -18.03 1.01 3.88
CA GLY A 113 -18.39 -0.35 4.28
C GLY A 113 -18.06 -1.49 3.30
N GLN A 114 -17.06 -2.30 3.66
CA GLN A 114 -17.13 -3.76 3.49
C GLN A 114 -16.08 -4.48 4.33
N ASP A 115 -16.57 -5.40 5.16
CA ASP A 115 -15.80 -6.26 6.06
C ASP A 115 -14.85 -7.19 5.28
N LYS A 116 -13.56 -6.86 5.27
CA LYS A 116 -12.50 -7.82 4.97
C LYS A 116 -11.76 -8.15 6.26
N LYS A 117 -11.91 -9.40 6.73
CA LYS A 117 -11.17 -9.96 7.88
C LYS A 117 -9.67 -9.94 7.59
N PRO A 118 -8.85 -9.19 8.35
CA PRO A 118 -7.40 -9.20 8.19
C PRO A 118 -6.82 -10.39 8.96
N ASN A 119 -6.65 -11.52 8.29
CA ASN A 119 -5.86 -12.64 8.81
C ASN A 119 -4.38 -12.44 8.45
N GLY A 120 -3.61 -11.86 9.37
CA GLY A 120 -2.16 -11.73 9.22
C GLY A 120 -1.45 -11.58 10.57
N THR A 121 -0.78 -12.66 11.02
CA THR A 121 -0.09 -12.80 12.31
C THR A 121 1.25 -12.05 12.40
N ARG A 122 1.45 -10.98 11.63
CA ARG A 122 2.68 -10.16 11.68
C ARG A 122 2.35 -8.69 11.88
N PHE A 123 2.47 -8.24 13.13
CA PHE A 123 2.35 -6.85 13.51
C PHE A 123 3.58 -6.07 13.02
N LYS A 124 3.36 -5.03 12.21
CA LYS A 124 4.41 -4.12 11.73
C LYS A 124 4.29 -2.75 12.42
N VAL A 125 5.40 -2.01 12.44
CA VAL A 125 5.51 -0.67 13.04
C VAL A 125 4.61 0.32 12.29
N ALA A 126 3.75 1.06 13.01
CA ALA A 126 2.88 2.06 12.40
C ALA A 126 3.66 3.16 11.65
N ARG A 127 3.09 3.69 10.57
CA ARG A 127 3.64 4.87 9.87
C ARG A 127 3.75 6.07 10.82
N SER A 128 4.75 6.92 10.60
CA SER A 128 5.07 8.02 11.52
C SER A 128 4.14 9.24 11.32
N ASP A 129 3.70 9.48 10.11
CA ASP A 129 2.77 10.54 9.72
C ASP A 129 1.30 10.18 10.00
N ALA A 130 0.97 8.89 10.10
CA ALA A 130 -0.37 8.44 10.42
C ALA A 130 -0.92 9.10 11.69
N SER A 131 -2.21 9.47 11.65
CA SER A 131 -2.89 10.03 12.81
C SER A 131 -3.17 8.95 13.86
N ILE A 132 -3.22 9.36 15.13
CA ILE A 132 -3.62 8.48 16.23
C ILE A 132 -5.04 7.92 16.00
N LYS A 133 -5.95 8.73 15.46
CA LYS A 133 -7.31 8.30 15.10
C LYS A 133 -7.27 7.14 14.11
N THR A 134 -6.49 7.27 13.04
CA THR A 134 -6.35 6.24 12.01
C THR A 134 -5.85 4.95 12.63
N ILE A 135 -4.79 5.01 13.43
CA ILE A 135 -4.21 3.80 14.06
C ILE A 135 -5.19 3.14 15.04
N GLN A 136 -5.93 3.90 15.84
CA GLN A 136 -6.96 3.32 16.73
C GLN A 136 -8.02 2.57 15.94
N LEU A 137 -8.55 3.17 14.88
CA LEU A 137 -9.54 2.52 13.99
C LEU A 137 -8.97 1.27 13.32
N THR A 138 -7.70 1.31 12.89
CA THR A 138 -7.04 0.13 12.30
C THR A 138 -6.91 -0.99 13.33
N ILE A 139 -6.50 -0.70 14.57
CA ILE A 139 -6.40 -1.70 15.64
C ILE A 139 -7.80 -2.29 15.90
N GLU A 140 -8.83 -1.46 16.04
CA GLU A 140 -10.20 -1.92 16.24
C GLU A 140 -10.65 -2.86 15.13
N LYS A 141 -10.39 -2.50 13.87
CA LYS A 141 -10.70 -3.33 12.71
C LYS A 141 -9.91 -4.66 12.71
N VAL A 142 -8.61 -4.61 13.01
CA VAL A 142 -7.74 -5.80 12.96
C VAL A 142 -8.10 -6.81 14.04
N PHE A 143 -8.43 -6.34 15.23
CA PHE A 143 -8.75 -7.18 16.37
C PHE A 143 -10.26 -7.42 16.54
N GLY A 144 -11.10 -6.87 15.67
CA GLY A 144 -12.56 -7.00 15.75
C GLY A 144 -13.16 -6.36 17.01
N LEU A 145 -12.57 -5.25 17.47
CA LEU A 145 -13.02 -4.53 18.66
C LEU A 145 -14.13 -3.52 18.29
N PRO A 146 -15.06 -3.22 19.22
CA PRO A 146 -16.03 -2.16 19.01
C PRO A 146 -15.34 -0.81 18.82
N ARG A 147 -15.99 0.06 18.04
CA ARG A 147 -15.45 1.38 17.73
C ARG A 147 -15.30 2.24 18.99
N GLY A 148 -14.13 2.83 19.18
CA GLY A 148 -13.78 3.66 20.34
C GLY A 148 -13.26 2.88 21.55
N CYS A 149 -13.09 1.56 21.47
CA CYS A 149 -12.54 0.75 22.56
C CYS A 149 -11.01 0.84 22.66
N VAL A 150 -10.30 1.32 21.63
CA VAL A 150 -8.85 1.41 21.64
C VAL A 150 -8.41 2.85 21.94
N CYS A 151 -7.47 2.99 22.87
CA CYS A 151 -6.87 4.28 23.20
C CYS A 151 -5.33 4.17 23.24
N LEU A 152 -4.65 5.16 22.69
CA LEU A 152 -3.19 5.30 22.79
C LEU A 152 -2.87 6.31 23.90
N LEU A 153 -1.89 5.99 24.74
CA LEU A 153 -1.47 6.83 25.85
C LEU A 153 -0.12 7.51 25.56
N THR A 154 0.06 8.69 26.14
CA THR A 154 1.35 9.39 26.22
C THR A 154 2.17 8.87 27.41
N PRO A 155 3.46 9.22 27.52
CA PRO A 155 4.31 8.81 28.66
C PRO A 155 3.72 9.21 30.01
N GLU A 156 2.97 10.31 30.05
CA GLU A 156 2.31 10.84 31.25
C GLU A 156 0.96 10.15 31.56
N ALA A 157 0.69 8.98 30.97
CA ALA A 157 -0.56 8.23 31.06
C ALA A 157 -1.82 9.00 30.60
N LYS A 158 -1.64 10.07 29.81
CA LYS A 158 -2.75 10.83 29.23
C LYS A 158 -3.18 10.27 27.88
N LYS A 159 -4.44 10.43 27.52
CA LYS A 159 -4.94 10.06 26.19
C LYS A 159 -4.21 10.88 25.12
N ALA A 160 -3.66 10.21 24.14
CA ALA A 160 -3.01 10.87 23.02
C ALA A 160 -4.07 11.54 22.12
N SER A 161 -3.78 12.76 21.66
CA SER A 161 -4.73 13.54 20.85
C SER A 161 -4.98 12.86 19.50
N LEU A 162 -6.25 12.70 19.12
CA LEU A 162 -6.67 11.99 17.90
C LEU A 162 -6.09 12.59 16.62
N GLY A 163 -5.90 13.91 16.57
CA GLY A 163 -5.32 14.63 15.43
C GLY A 163 -3.80 14.67 15.44
N SER A 164 -3.14 14.17 16.49
CA SER A 164 -1.68 14.09 16.53
C SER A 164 -1.18 12.88 15.75
N SER A 165 0.01 13.01 15.15
CA SER A 165 0.65 11.91 14.43
C SER A 165 1.36 10.93 15.36
N ILE A 166 1.57 9.71 14.89
CA ILE A 166 2.37 8.68 15.57
C ILE A 166 3.80 9.14 15.78
N LYS A 167 4.37 9.96 14.89
CA LYS A 167 5.69 10.58 15.05
C LYS A 167 5.72 11.47 16.29
N SER A 168 4.72 12.33 16.45
CA SER A 168 4.61 13.20 17.63
C SER A 168 4.48 12.36 18.90
N LEU A 169 3.69 11.28 18.87
CA LEU A 169 3.57 10.36 20.00
C LEU A 169 4.90 9.67 20.32
N ARG A 170 5.60 9.12 19.31
CA ARG A 170 6.92 8.50 19.46
C ARG A 170 7.96 9.46 20.01
N ASN A 171 7.97 10.69 19.53
CA ASN A 171 8.90 11.71 20.00
C ASN A 171 8.68 12.01 21.48
N LYS A 172 7.43 12.07 21.95
CA LYS A 172 7.14 12.19 23.39
C LYS A 172 7.72 11.03 24.18
N TRP A 173 7.55 9.79 23.71
CA TRP A 173 8.10 8.60 24.36
C TRP A 173 9.64 8.49 24.29
N LYS A 174 10.29 9.12 23.31
CA LYS A 174 11.76 9.17 23.21
C LYS A 174 12.39 10.26 24.09
N ASN A 175 11.64 11.32 24.36
CA ASN A 175 12.11 12.50 25.08
C ASN A 175 11.60 12.55 26.54
N SER A 176 10.98 11.47 27.01
CA SER A 176 10.54 11.27 28.40
C SER A 176 11.51 10.36 29.13
#